data_AF-A0A1F5LRM6-F1
#
_entry.id   AF-A0A1F5LRM6-F1
#
_cell.length_a   1.000
_cell.length_b   1.000
_cell.length_c   1.000
_cell.angle_alpha   90.00
_cell.angle_beta   90.00
_cell.angle_gamma   90.00
#
_symmetry.space_group_name_H-M   'P 1'
#
loop_
_entity.id
_entity.type
_entity.pdbx_description
1 polymer ?
#
loop_
_entity_poly.entity_id
_entity_poly.type
_entity_poly.pdbx_seq_one_letter_code
_entity_poly.pdbx_strand_id
1 'polypeptide(L)'
;MHVEQGHFQEGEHKPLEISIALCDRNIEAEDDEIENSEDEDGDGEDWGIESEDDGVQENSEDEDGDGEDWGIESEDDGVEENPEVVEPTTESAAAWLTSPPKDQSSLRKAARPECLHSIGLKCPGPGRVLDGLVLGTQVCPNSEIISLETGVLWKRNERSGQRIGLSCRCAPCNARYNFNNFLMSRVLEADAGQTTCSNKSCFKSVWEGTKFCHDHFLKWTPDLLGEDKTARTELLSLFEKATSKQWHPKTDFMAKIIKGMESNGNIPASEVVNIDLEFGVRSREVLQIGLADLQGKGVLDCLTRYSEGIIAPSSSRLPTPASWPLMNHERNVRRLSTQNGSLNAKEIVRKLQEIGISNKTIFLSWADWGFDLSYLRDWLQEEGFHDVLPGDENLCLLLQEFRDNVKRVLGPTCFRGGRFPLSLSAVFLLLFGENHPLSGRNHHALVDAQQLALIAQVFNDLCKPPHERVYWRSSLIKMPGSGKRQRPLEEFFPSFSSNKKARLSSDGSS
;
A
#
# COMPACT_ATOMS: atom_id res chain seq x y z
N MET A 1 -26.85 -36.69 -9.56
CA MET A 1 -26.49 -37.94 -10.27
C MET A 1 -25.48 -38.64 -9.37
N HIS A 2 -25.82 -39.80 -8.80
CA HIS A 2 -24.89 -40.59 -7.99
C HIS A 2 -23.96 -41.35 -8.95
N VAL A 3 -22.65 -41.28 -8.74
CA VAL A 3 -21.67 -42.07 -9.50
C VAL A 3 -21.02 -43.04 -8.51
N GLU A 4 -21.18 -44.33 -8.78
CA GLU A 4 -20.56 -45.43 -8.03
C GLU A 4 -19.05 -45.53 -8.30
N GLN A 5 -18.36 -46.12 -7.34
CA GLN A 5 -16.91 -46.24 -7.26
C GLN A 5 -16.35 -47.20 -8.32
N GLY A 6 -15.31 -46.75 -9.02
CA GLY A 6 -14.45 -47.57 -9.87
C GLY A 6 -14.70 -47.30 -11.34
N HIS A 7 -13.81 -46.51 -11.96
CA HIS A 7 -13.53 -46.52 -13.40
C HIS A 7 -12.38 -45.53 -13.72
N PHE A 8 -11.20 -45.72 -13.14
CA PHE A 8 -9.97 -45.13 -13.68
C PHE A 8 -8.80 -46.12 -13.51
N GLN A 9 -8.03 -46.32 -14.57
CA GLN A 9 -6.75 -47.03 -14.52
C GLN A 9 -5.65 -46.04 -14.13
N GLU A 10 -4.69 -46.54 -13.34
CA GLU A 10 -3.55 -45.80 -12.83
C GLU A 10 -2.68 -45.28 -13.99
N GLY A 11 -2.50 -43.95 -14.09
CA GLY A 11 -1.50 -43.34 -14.98
C GLY A 11 -1.98 -42.37 -16.08
N GLU A 12 -3.28 -42.08 -16.23
CA GLU A 12 -3.74 -41.05 -17.17
C GLU A 12 -4.06 -39.72 -16.48
N HIS A 13 -3.23 -38.70 -16.73
CA HIS A 13 -3.56 -37.31 -16.36
C HIS A 13 -4.10 -36.55 -17.58
N LYS A 14 -5.41 -36.35 -17.63
CA LYS A 14 -6.02 -35.25 -18.40
C LYS A 14 -6.63 -34.26 -17.42
N PRO A 15 -6.46 -32.93 -17.63
CA PRO A 15 -7.17 -31.94 -16.82
C PRO A 15 -8.68 -32.06 -17.08
N LEU A 16 -9.45 -32.22 -16.01
CA LEU A 16 -10.91 -32.10 -16.04
C LEU A 16 -11.28 -30.61 -16.05
N GLU A 17 -11.88 -30.13 -17.13
CA GLU A 17 -12.66 -28.90 -17.13
C GLU A 17 -13.97 -29.17 -16.37
N ILE A 18 -14.17 -28.49 -15.24
CA ILE A 18 -15.45 -28.47 -14.54
C ILE A 18 -16.07 -27.11 -14.79
N SER A 19 -17.14 -27.08 -15.58
CA SER A 19 -17.98 -25.90 -15.77
C SER A 19 -18.76 -25.62 -14.49
N ILE A 20 -18.48 -24.49 -13.84
CA ILE A 20 -19.31 -24.00 -12.73
C ILE A 20 -20.55 -23.37 -13.35
N ALA A 21 -21.71 -23.98 -13.11
CA ALA A 21 -23.01 -23.40 -13.43
C ALA A 21 -23.21 -22.12 -12.62
N LEU A 22 -23.33 -20.99 -13.32
CA LEU A 22 -23.81 -19.73 -12.78
C LEU A 22 -25.28 -19.92 -12.37
N CYS A 23 -25.61 -19.50 -11.15
CA CYS A 23 -27.01 -19.39 -10.73
C CYS A 23 -27.71 -18.35 -11.60
N ASP A 24 -28.68 -18.81 -12.39
CA ASP A 24 -29.68 -18.00 -13.06
C ASP A 24 -30.45 -17.18 -12.03
N ARG A 25 -30.39 -15.85 -12.16
CA ARG A 25 -31.48 -14.97 -11.76
C ARG A 25 -31.97 -14.23 -12.99
N ASN A 26 -33.10 -14.72 -13.48
CA ASN A 26 -34.03 -13.96 -14.31
C ASN A 26 -34.41 -12.67 -13.57
N ILE A 27 -34.14 -11.52 -14.19
CA ILE A 27 -35.03 -10.36 -14.11
C ILE A 27 -35.21 -9.91 -15.55
N GLU A 28 -36.49 -9.88 -15.92
CA GLU A 28 -37.02 -9.65 -17.25
C GLU A 28 -36.69 -8.24 -17.75
N ALA A 29 -36.47 -8.17 -19.06
CA ALA A 29 -36.48 -6.93 -19.82
C ALA A 29 -37.94 -6.52 -20.03
N GLU A 30 -38.26 -5.27 -19.71
CA GLU A 30 -39.34 -4.55 -20.38
C GLU A 30 -38.74 -3.25 -20.93
N ASP A 31 -38.73 -3.20 -22.26
CA ASP A 31 -38.63 -1.98 -23.05
C ASP A 31 -39.89 -1.14 -22.80
N ASP A 32 -39.73 0.15 -22.52
CA ASP A 32 -40.70 1.16 -22.95
C ASP A 32 -39.96 2.48 -23.17
N GLU A 33 -39.86 2.86 -24.44
CA GLU A 33 -39.69 4.23 -24.89
C GLU A 33 -40.98 5.02 -24.58
N ILE A 34 -40.88 6.29 -24.18
CA ILE A 34 -41.59 7.46 -24.77
C ILE A 34 -41.50 8.70 -23.86
N GLU A 35 -41.02 9.77 -24.52
CA GLU A 35 -41.34 11.21 -24.44
C GLU A 35 -41.26 12.04 -23.14
N ASN A 36 -40.45 13.11 -23.29
CA ASN A 36 -40.60 14.48 -22.80
C ASN A 36 -41.98 14.90 -22.27
N SER A 37 -41.97 15.60 -21.13
CA SER A 37 -42.69 16.88 -21.00
C SER A 37 -42.05 17.75 -19.91
N GLU A 38 -42.02 19.04 -20.20
CA GLU A 38 -41.53 20.15 -19.41
C GLU A 38 -42.41 20.44 -18.18
N ASP A 39 -41.85 21.29 -17.31
CA ASP A 39 -42.52 22.31 -16.49
C ASP A 39 -42.96 22.06 -15.03
N GLU A 40 -42.59 23.09 -14.25
CA GLU A 40 -43.23 23.70 -13.07
C GLU A 40 -42.93 23.18 -11.65
N ASP A 41 -42.19 24.04 -10.93
CA ASP A 41 -42.57 24.73 -9.68
C ASP A 41 -43.25 23.93 -8.56
N GLY A 42 -42.61 23.91 -7.40
CA GLY A 42 -43.20 23.38 -6.18
C GLY A 42 -42.39 23.69 -4.93
N ASP A 43 -42.65 24.85 -4.36
CA ASP A 43 -42.31 25.25 -3.00
C ASP A 43 -42.76 24.20 -1.95
N GLY A 44 -42.07 24.15 -0.79
CA GLY A 44 -42.75 23.81 0.46
C GLY A 44 -41.99 22.95 1.47
N GLU A 45 -41.60 23.62 2.56
CA GLU A 45 -41.77 23.16 3.96
C GLU A 45 -40.88 21.99 4.47
N ASP A 46 -39.91 22.27 5.34
CA ASP A 46 -40.09 22.49 6.81
C ASP A 46 -40.64 21.27 7.54
N TRP A 47 -39.73 20.46 8.10
CA TRP A 47 -40.03 19.58 9.22
C TRP A 47 -38.83 19.54 10.17
N GLY A 48 -38.85 20.47 11.12
CA GLY A 48 -38.19 20.29 12.41
C GLY A 48 -38.85 19.15 13.18
N ILE A 49 -38.03 18.23 13.71
CA ILE A 49 -38.42 17.36 14.82
C ILE A 49 -37.28 17.42 15.84
N GLU A 50 -37.49 18.26 16.83
CA GLU A 50 -36.89 18.15 18.16
C GLU A 50 -37.60 17.01 18.91
N SER A 51 -36.83 16.18 19.62
CA SER A 51 -37.33 15.48 20.78
C SER A 51 -36.20 15.27 21.77
N GLU A 52 -36.30 16.04 22.85
CA GLU A 52 -35.57 15.89 24.10
C GLU A 52 -36.09 14.67 24.89
N ASP A 53 -35.22 14.21 25.81
CA ASP A 53 -35.49 13.60 27.11
C ASP A 53 -36.30 12.30 27.22
N ASP A 54 -35.68 11.24 27.77
CA ASP A 54 -35.92 10.86 29.17
C ASP A 54 -35.04 9.66 29.59
N GLY A 55 -34.21 9.89 30.62
CA GLY A 55 -34.35 9.21 31.90
C GLY A 55 -34.08 7.69 32.07
N VAL A 56 -33.14 7.43 33.01
CA VAL A 56 -33.32 6.54 34.20
C VAL A 56 -32.81 5.08 34.15
N GLN A 57 -31.70 4.90 34.89
CA GLN A 57 -31.36 3.92 35.94
C GLN A 57 -31.44 2.39 35.80
N GLU A 58 -30.30 1.81 36.22
CA GLU A 58 -30.12 0.76 37.25
C GLU A 58 -30.08 -0.74 36.90
N ASN A 59 -28.93 -1.30 37.28
CA ASN A 59 -28.68 -2.53 38.04
C ASN A 59 -29.32 -3.85 37.62
N SER A 60 -28.44 -4.80 37.32
CA SER A 60 -28.51 -6.13 37.92
C SER A 60 -27.10 -6.72 38.02
N GLU A 61 -26.58 -6.75 39.25
CA GLU A 61 -25.56 -7.67 39.71
C GLU A 61 -26.19 -9.07 39.73
N ASP A 62 -25.52 -10.08 39.19
CA ASP A 62 -25.82 -11.48 39.50
C ASP A 62 -24.52 -12.20 39.85
N GLU A 63 -24.55 -12.70 41.07
CA GLU A 63 -23.57 -13.45 41.82
C GLU A 63 -23.41 -14.90 41.31
N ASP A 64 -22.21 -15.42 41.59
CA ASP A 64 -21.88 -16.75 42.13
C ASP A 64 -22.38 -18.04 41.46
N GLY A 65 -21.41 -18.93 41.24
CA GLY A 65 -21.63 -20.30 40.76
C GLY A 65 -20.37 -21.14 40.90
N ASP A 66 -19.98 -21.41 42.14
CA ASP A 66 -18.97 -22.39 42.53
C ASP A 66 -19.44 -23.82 42.19
N GLY A 67 -18.51 -24.73 41.83
CA GLY A 67 -18.83 -26.15 41.80
C GLY A 67 -17.80 -27.08 41.15
N GLU A 68 -17.03 -27.75 42.01
CA GLU A 68 -16.62 -29.18 41.94
C GLU A 68 -15.66 -29.61 40.81
N ASP A 69 -14.38 -29.92 41.07
CA ASP A 69 -13.82 -31.10 41.78
C ASP A 69 -14.36 -32.46 41.31
N TRP A 70 -13.66 -33.07 40.34
CA TRP A 70 -13.60 -34.53 40.17
C TRP A 70 -12.24 -34.91 39.59
N GLY A 71 -11.35 -35.38 40.46
CA GLY A 71 -10.25 -36.25 40.07
C GLY A 71 -10.78 -37.64 39.67
N ILE A 72 -10.09 -38.30 38.74
CA ILE A 72 -9.91 -39.75 38.68
C ILE A 72 -8.63 -40.00 37.85
N GLU A 73 -7.71 -40.73 38.46
CA GLU A 73 -6.53 -41.34 37.87
C GLU A 73 -6.94 -42.52 36.97
N SER A 74 -6.21 -42.74 35.88
CA SER A 74 -5.92 -44.10 35.41
C SER A 74 -4.64 -44.09 34.58
N GLU A 75 -3.62 -44.75 35.12
CA GLU A 75 -2.55 -45.42 34.39
C GLU A 75 -3.17 -46.52 33.50
N ASP A 76 -2.71 -46.69 32.25
CA ASP A 76 -1.97 -47.89 31.81
C ASP A 76 -1.80 -47.95 30.28
N ASP A 77 -0.74 -48.67 29.89
CA ASP A 77 -0.42 -49.34 28.64
C ASP A 77 -0.05 -48.54 27.37
N GLY A 78 1.26 -48.55 27.12
CA GLY A 78 1.86 -48.28 25.83
C GLY A 78 1.75 -49.46 24.88
N VAL A 79 1.61 -49.13 23.59
CA VAL A 79 2.04 -49.97 22.47
C VAL A 79 2.62 -49.03 21.41
N GLU A 80 3.91 -49.24 21.11
CA GLU A 80 4.60 -48.67 19.96
C GLU A 80 3.99 -49.21 18.67
N GLU A 81 3.54 -48.33 17.77
CA GLU A 81 3.48 -48.65 16.34
C GLU A 81 4.10 -47.53 15.50
N ASN A 82 4.92 -47.99 14.58
CA ASN A 82 5.89 -47.31 13.73
C ASN A 82 5.17 -46.60 12.56
N PRO A 83 5.35 -45.29 12.30
CA PRO A 83 4.77 -44.70 11.11
C PRO A 83 5.72 -44.89 9.92
N GLU A 84 5.37 -45.83 9.04
CA GLU A 84 5.90 -45.86 7.68
C GLU A 84 5.63 -44.51 6.99
N VAL A 85 6.68 -43.99 6.34
CA VAL A 85 6.64 -42.77 5.54
C VAL A 85 5.80 -43.02 4.30
N VAL A 86 4.52 -42.63 4.36
CA VAL A 86 3.62 -42.62 3.21
C VAL A 86 3.88 -41.34 2.41
N GLU A 87 4.34 -41.50 1.16
CA GLU A 87 4.46 -40.39 0.22
C GLU A 87 3.05 -39.82 -0.10
N PRO A 88 2.84 -38.50 -0.01
CA PRO A 88 1.51 -37.92 -0.21
C PRO A 88 1.16 -37.89 -1.70
N THR A 89 0.16 -38.67 -2.09
CA THR A 89 -0.49 -38.61 -3.42
C THR A 89 -1.48 -37.44 -3.50
N THR A 90 -1.76 -37.01 -4.73
CA THR A 90 -2.52 -35.81 -5.13
C THR A 90 -4.02 -35.80 -4.76
N GLU A 91 -4.54 -36.80 -4.05
CA GLU A 91 -5.96 -36.90 -3.65
C GLU A 91 -6.35 -36.07 -2.40
N SER A 92 -5.41 -35.39 -1.73
CA SER A 92 -5.67 -34.67 -0.46
C SER A 92 -6.46 -33.35 -0.56
N ALA A 93 -6.92 -32.93 -1.74
CA ALA A 93 -7.68 -31.67 -1.88
C ALA A 93 -9.14 -31.77 -1.35
N ALA A 94 -9.72 -32.97 -1.24
CA ALA A 94 -11.10 -33.14 -0.76
C ALA A 94 -11.23 -33.28 0.76
N ALA A 95 -10.13 -33.48 1.50
CA ALA A 95 -10.12 -33.72 2.95
C ALA A 95 -10.14 -32.44 3.82
N TRP A 96 -10.51 -31.29 3.24
CA TRP A 96 -10.37 -29.96 3.87
C TRP A 96 -11.52 -29.58 4.83
N LEU A 97 -12.48 -30.48 5.06
CA LEU A 97 -13.72 -30.21 5.79
C LEU A 97 -13.94 -31.15 7.00
N THR A 98 -12.90 -31.54 7.72
CA THR A 98 -13.10 -32.21 9.03
C THR A 98 -13.43 -31.19 10.10
N SER A 99 -14.44 -31.49 10.94
CA SER A 99 -14.90 -30.59 11.99
C SER A 99 -13.81 -30.29 13.03
N PRO A 100 -13.68 -29.03 13.51
CA PRO A 100 -12.65 -28.63 14.45
C PRO A 100 -12.81 -29.26 15.86
N PRO A 101 -11.72 -29.33 16.66
CA PRO A 101 -11.75 -29.80 18.05
C PRO A 101 -12.72 -28.99 18.94
N LYS A 102 -13.29 -29.64 19.96
CA LYS A 102 -14.41 -29.13 20.77
C LYS A 102 -14.04 -28.07 21.81
N ASP A 103 -12.76 -27.86 22.14
CA ASP A 103 -12.36 -27.18 23.39
C ASP A 103 -11.82 -25.74 23.23
N GLN A 104 -12.51 -24.88 22.47
CA GLN A 104 -12.11 -23.47 22.26
C GLN A 104 -13.26 -22.47 22.43
N SER A 105 -14.22 -22.78 23.30
CA SER A 105 -15.50 -22.07 23.42
C SER A 105 -15.38 -20.60 23.87
N SER A 106 -14.45 -20.29 24.77
CA SER A 106 -14.23 -18.94 25.31
C SER A 106 -13.63 -17.97 24.30
N LEU A 107 -12.73 -18.44 23.43
CA LEU A 107 -12.09 -17.62 22.39
C LEU A 107 -12.97 -17.45 21.13
N ARG A 108 -13.80 -18.43 20.81
CA ARG A 108 -14.85 -18.28 19.78
C ARG A 108 -15.89 -17.21 20.12
N LYS A 109 -16.12 -16.93 21.41
CA LYS A 109 -16.96 -15.81 21.87
C LYS A 109 -16.29 -14.45 21.69
N ALA A 110 -14.95 -14.38 21.75
CA ALA A 110 -14.18 -13.13 21.69
C ALA A 110 -13.85 -12.68 20.25
N ALA A 111 -13.72 -13.62 19.31
CA ALA A 111 -13.50 -13.31 17.90
C ALA A 111 -14.83 -13.41 17.14
N ARG A 112 -15.04 -12.51 16.15
CA ARG A 112 -16.19 -12.69 15.24
C ARG A 112 -16.02 -14.02 14.50
N PRO A 113 -17.07 -14.84 14.34
CA PRO A 113 -17.01 -16.12 13.64
C PRO A 113 -16.34 -16.00 12.27
N GLU A 114 -16.51 -14.84 11.63
CA GLU A 114 -15.96 -14.51 10.32
C GLU A 114 -14.42 -14.40 10.27
N CYS A 115 -13.76 -14.13 11.40
CA CYS A 115 -12.30 -13.94 11.43
C CYS A 115 -11.54 -15.19 11.85
N LEU A 116 -12.26 -16.22 12.31
CA LEU A 116 -11.72 -17.51 12.72
C LEU A 116 -12.06 -18.63 11.73
N HIS A 117 -12.50 -18.30 10.51
CA HIS A 117 -12.83 -19.29 9.48
C HIS A 117 -11.70 -20.29 9.18
N SER A 118 -10.45 -19.92 9.49
CA SER A 118 -9.29 -20.79 9.33
C SER A 118 -9.19 -21.90 10.39
N ILE A 119 -9.86 -21.79 11.55
CA ILE A 119 -9.74 -22.79 12.64
C ILE A 119 -10.27 -24.15 12.18
N GLY A 120 -9.49 -25.19 12.41
CA GLY A 120 -9.81 -26.56 12.00
C GLY A 120 -9.41 -26.90 10.58
N LEU A 121 -9.04 -25.91 9.75
CA LEU A 121 -8.53 -26.17 8.41
C LEU A 121 -7.11 -26.71 8.48
N LYS A 122 -6.74 -27.58 7.54
CA LYS A 122 -5.34 -27.99 7.37
C LYS A 122 -4.53 -26.81 6.80
N CYS A 123 -3.31 -26.64 7.31
CA CYS A 123 -2.38 -25.65 6.80
C CYS A 123 -2.04 -25.96 5.33
N PRO A 124 -2.19 -24.99 4.40
CA PRO A 124 -1.89 -25.18 2.98
C PRO A 124 -0.39 -25.28 2.70
N GLY A 125 0.46 -24.95 3.68
CA GLY A 125 1.90 -24.88 3.51
C GLY A 125 2.43 -23.46 3.22
N PRO A 126 3.74 -23.35 2.97
CA PRO A 126 4.40 -22.05 2.72
C PRO A 126 4.20 -21.53 1.28
N GLY A 127 3.62 -22.34 0.39
CA GLY A 127 3.30 -21.94 -0.98
C GLY A 127 2.23 -20.83 -1.08
N ARG A 128 2.12 -20.21 -2.25
CA ARG A 128 1.03 -19.26 -2.55
C ARG A 128 -0.28 -20.04 -2.68
N VAL A 129 -1.40 -19.43 -2.29
CA VAL A 129 -2.74 -20.00 -2.51
C VAL A 129 -3.48 -19.05 -3.44
N LEU A 130 -3.96 -19.55 -4.57
CA LEU A 130 -4.75 -18.82 -5.55
C LEU A 130 -6.05 -19.60 -5.80
N ASP A 131 -7.19 -18.96 -5.58
CA ASP A 131 -8.52 -19.58 -5.76
C ASP A 131 -8.70 -20.91 -5.01
N GLY A 132 -8.14 -20.99 -3.80
CA GLY A 132 -8.17 -22.20 -2.96
C GLY A 132 -7.14 -23.28 -3.33
N LEU A 133 -6.39 -23.10 -4.42
CA LEU A 133 -5.35 -24.03 -4.86
C LEU A 133 -3.97 -23.58 -4.36
N VAL A 134 -3.22 -24.52 -3.76
CA VAL A 134 -1.82 -24.29 -3.39
C VAL A 134 -0.98 -24.30 -4.67
N LEU A 135 -0.43 -23.15 -5.03
CA LEU A 135 0.53 -23.00 -6.13
C LEU A 135 1.92 -23.43 -5.63
N GLY A 136 2.43 -24.51 -6.25
CA GLY A 136 3.75 -25.09 -5.96
C GLY A 136 3.64 -26.47 -5.31
N THR A 137 4.80 -27.09 -5.05
CA THR A 137 4.89 -28.47 -4.52
C THR A 137 4.96 -28.54 -3.00
N GLN A 138 5.05 -27.39 -2.30
CA GLN A 138 5.27 -27.36 -0.85
C GLN A 138 3.94 -27.28 -0.09
N VAL A 139 3.40 -28.45 0.25
CA VAL A 139 2.35 -28.60 1.27
C VAL A 139 2.92 -28.33 2.67
N CYS A 140 2.05 -28.20 3.68
CA CYS A 140 2.53 -28.08 5.06
C CYS A 140 3.28 -29.36 5.45
N PRO A 141 4.58 -29.28 5.82
CA PRO A 141 5.39 -30.47 6.09
C PRO A 141 4.89 -31.25 7.30
N ASN A 142 4.23 -30.56 8.24
CA ASN A 142 3.70 -31.14 9.46
C ASN A 142 2.19 -31.44 9.36
N SER A 143 1.55 -31.15 8.23
CA SER A 143 0.09 -31.28 8.05
C SER A 143 -0.73 -30.65 9.19
N GLU A 144 -0.24 -29.54 9.75
CA GLU A 144 -0.82 -28.91 10.94
C GLU A 144 -2.27 -28.51 10.72
N ILE A 145 -3.10 -28.75 11.71
CA ILE A 145 -4.45 -28.18 11.77
C ILE A 145 -4.32 -26.79 12.38
N ILE A 146 -4.88 -25.79 11.71
CA ILE A 146 -4.88 -24.42 12.17
C ILE A 146 -5.73 -24.31 13.43
N SER A 147 -5.08 -23.99 14.54
CA SER A 147 -5.67 -23.71 15.84
C SER A 147 -5.12 -22.38 16.36
N LEU A 148 -5.54 -21.97 17.55
CA LEU A 148 -4.98 -20.79 18.21
C LEU A 148 -3.53 -21.00 18.67
N GLU A 149 -3.10 -22.25 18.83
CA GLU A 149 -1.74 -22.62 19.23
C GLU A 149 -0.82 -22.71 18.01
N THR A 150 -1.32 -23.25 16.90
CA THR A 150 -0.51 -23.51 15.71
C THR A 150 -0.59 -22.39 14.69
N GLY A 151 -1.68 -21.62 14.64
CA GLY A 151 -1.92 -20.57 13.65
C GLY A 151 -1.28 -19.22 14.00
N VAL A 152 -1.20 -18.31 13.02
CA VAL A 152 -0.76 -16.93 13.27
C VAL A 152 -1.95 -16.02 13.43
N LEU A 153 -2.08 -15.43 14.61
CA LEU A 153 -3.03 -14.35 14.83
C LEU A 153 -2.60 -13.10 14.06
N TRP A 154 -3.54 -12.53 13.32
CA TRP A 154 -3.37 -11.23 12.71
C TRP A 154 -4.41 -10.27 13.25
N LYS A 155 -4.07 -9.00 13.20
CA LYS A 155 -4.94 -7.91 13.63
C LYS A 155 -5.13 -6.96 12.46
N ARG A 156 -6.39 -6.70 12.09
CA ARG A 156 -6.76 -5.67 11.12
C ARG A 156 -7.60 -4.60 11.81
N ASN A 157 -7.28 -3.35 11.54
CA ASN A 157 -8.11 -2.23 11.97
C ASN A 157 -9.16 -1.98 10.88
N GLU A 158 -10.44 -2.06 11.25
CA GLU A 158 -11.57 -1.72 10.38
C GLU A 158 -12.35 -0.55 10.97
N ARG A 159 -13.22 0.08 10.16
CA ARG A 159 -14.04 1.23 10.57
C ARG A 159 -14.91 0.94 11.80
N SER A 160 -15.38 -0.29 11.96
CA SER A 160 -16.23 -0.72 13.08
C SER A 160 -15.46 -1.31 14.28
N GLY A 161 -14.13 -1.14 14.33
CA GLY A 161 -13.28 -1.63 15.42
C GLY A 161 -12.18 -2.60 14.99
N GLN A 162 -11.52 -3.18 16.00
CA GLN A 162 -10.43 -4.14 15.79
C GLN A 162 -10.98 -5.52 15.45
N ARG A 163 -10.54 -6.08 14.32
CA ARG A 163 -10.74 -7.50 14.01
C ARG A 163 -9.46 -8.27 14.30
N ILE A 164 -9.57 -9.24 15.19
CA ILE A 164 -8.55 -10.28 15.41
C ILE A 164 -9.00 -11.46 14.57
N GLY A 165 -8.11 -11.93 13.70
CA GLY A 165 -8.34 -13.11 12.89
C GLY A 165 -7.17 -14.06 12.94
N LEU A 166 -7.37 -15.23 12.34
CA LEU A 166 -6.36 -16.26 12.27
C LEU A 166 -5.94 -16.49 10.82
N SER A 167 -4.63 -16.50 10.58
CA SER A 167 -4.06 -16.80 9.27
C SER A 167 -4.46 -18.21 8.86
N CYS A 168 -4.61 -18.45 7.55
CA CYS A 168 -4.85 -19.78 7.03
C CYS A 168 -3.61 -20.68 7.10
N ARG A 169 -2.48 -20.21 7.63
CA ARG A 169 -1.21 -20.95 7.76
C ARG A 169 -0.79 -21.10 9.22
N CYS A 170 -0.18 -22.24 9.53
CA CYS A 170 0.50 -22.43 10.80
C CYS A 170 1.71 -21.49 10.90
N ALA A 171 2.17 -21.19 12.11
CA ALA A 171 3.23 -20.22 12.35
C ALA A 171 4.52 -20.48 11.53
N PRO A 172 5.05 -21.71 11.44
CA PRO A 172 6.20 -22.00 10.59
C PRO A 172 5.94 -21.72 9.10
N CYS A 173 4.81 -22.17 8.56
CA CYS A 173 4.46 -21.97 7.16
C CYS A 173 4.19 -20.50 6.84
N ASN A 174 3.59 -19.75 7.76
CA ASN A 174 3.34 -18.32 7.62
C ASN A 174 4.66 -17.52 7.64
N ALA A 175 5.58 -17.86 8.55
CA ALA A 175 6.92 -17.26 8.59
C ALA A 175 7.67 -17.52 7.28
N ARG A 176 7.65 -18.77 6.79
CA ARG A 176 8.28 -19.15 5.53
C ARG A 176 7.63 -18.47 4.32
N TYR A 177 6.30 -18.38 4.28
CA TYR A 177 5.57 -17.65 3.25
C TYR A 177 5.97 -16.17 3.21
N ASN A 178 6.05 -15.52 4.37
CA ASN A 178 6.49 -14.13 4.48
C ASN A 178 7.94 -13.96 4.05
N PHE A 179 8.82 -14.89 4.42
CA PHE A 179 10.20 -14.89 3.97
C PHE A 179 10.30 -15.04 2.45
N ASN A 180 9.62 -16.03 1.86
CA ASN A 180 9.59 -16.21 0.40
C ASN A 180 9.03 -14.97 -0.32
N ASN A 181 7.96 -14.36 0.19
CA ASN A 181 7.43 -13.11 -0.36
C ASN A 181 8.43 -11.96 -0.25
N PHE A 182 9.16 -11.86 0.87
CA PHE A 182 10.24 -10.89 1.01
C PHE A 182 11.30 -11.13 -0.08
N LEU A 183 11.75 -12.38 -0.27
CA LEU A 183 12.72 -12.71 -1.31
C LEU A 183 12.23 -12.35 -2.71
N MET A 184 11.01 -12.75 -3.07
CA MET A 184 10.41 -12.42 -4.36
C MET A 184 10.31 -10.91 -4.57
N SER A 185 9.81 -10.18 -3.56
CA SER A 185 9.61 -8.72 -3.63
C SER A 185 10.91 -7.93 -3.75
N ARG A 186 12.03 -8.52 -3.29
CA ARG A 186 13.37 -7.93 -3.32
C ARG A 186 14.29 -8.57 -4.35
N VAL A 187 13.79 -9.51 -5.16
CA VAL A 187 14.56 -10.27 -6.16
C VAL A 187 15.78 -10.98 -5.53
N LEU A 188 15.59 -11.53 -4.34
CA LEU A 188 16.60 -12.25 -3.56
C LEU A 188 16.44 -13.76 -3.61
N GLU A 189 15.50 -14.29 -4.39
CA GLU A 189 15.32 -15.73 -4.59
C GLU A 189 16.41 -16.30 -5.51
N ALA A 190 17.03 -17.42 -5.13
CA ALA A 190 18.08 -18.08 -5.90
C ALA A 190 17.63 -18.37 -7.33
N ASP A 191 18.51 -18.14 -8.31
CA ASP A 191 18.21 -18.49 -9.70
C ASP A 191 18.12 -20.03 -9.85
N ALA A 192 17.41 -20.53 -10.86
CA ALA A 192 17.22 -21.96 -11.06
C ALA A 192 18.58 -22.69 -11.17
N GLY A 193 18.81 -23.68 -10.29
CA GLY A 193 20.07 -24.44 -10.23
C GLY A 193 21.23 -23.74 -9.51
N GLN A 194 21.01 -22.54 -8.96
CA GLN A 194 22.03 -21.83 -8.19
C GLN A 194 22.30 -22.52 -6.86
N THR A 195 23.52 -23.02 -6.67
CA THR A 195 23.95 -23.67 -5.42
C THR A 195 24.90 -22.83 -4.59
N THR A 196 25.55 -21.82 -5.19
CA THR A 196 26.52 -20.94 -4.53
C THR A 196 26.05 -19.49 -4.47
N CYS A 197 26.51 -18.76 -3.46
CA CYS A 197 26.22 -17.34 -3.24
C CYS A 197 26.53 -16.46 -4.47
N SER A 198 25.63 -15.53 -4.81
CA SER A 198 25.79 -14.57 -5.91
C SER A 198 26.81 -13.45 -5.63
N ASN A 199 27.29 -13.31 -4.40
CA ASN A 199 28.31 -12.30 -4.08
C ASN A 199 29.64 -12.66 -4.77
N LYS A 200 30.20 -11.71 -5.54
CA LYS A 200 31.46 -11.89 -6.28
C LYS A 200 32.57 -12.24 -5.28
N SER A 201 33.12 -13.46 -5.38
CA SER A 201 34.14 -14.06 -4.49
C SER A 201 33.61 -14.87 -3.30
N CYS A 202 32.29 -15.11 -3.19
CA CYS A 202 31.74 -16.00 -2.18
C CYS A 202 31.38 -17.37 -2.77
N PHE A 203 32.03 -18.42 -2.27
CA PHE A 203 31.76 -19.81 -2.68
C PHE A 203 30.89 -20.58 -1.68
N LYS A 204 30.37 -19.92 -0.65
CA LYS A 204 29.45 -20.54 0.32
C LYS A 204 28.13 -20.89 -0.37
N SER A 205 27.48 -21.96 0.11
CA SER A 205 26.17 -22.36 -0.40
C SER A 205 25.13 -21.26 -0.21
N VAL A 206 24.15 -21.22 -1.11
CA VAL A 206 22.95 -20.40 -0.94
C VAL A 206 22.23 -20.76 0.36
N TRP A 207 21.74 -19.75 1.08
CA TRP A 207 20.99 -19.96 2.32
C TRP A 207 19.50 -19.96 2.02
N GLU A 208 18.81 -21.05 2.33
CA GLU A 208 17.34 -21.10 2.36
C GLU A 208 16.62 -20.64 1.07
N GLY A 209 17.21 -20.92 -0.10
CA GLY A 209 16.64 -20.51 -1.39
C GLY A 209 16.86 -19.02 -1.72
N THR A 210 17.71 -18.32 -0.97
CA THR A 210 18.15 -16.97 -1.30
C THR A 210 19.31 -16.97 -2.30
N LYS A 211 19.51 -15.87 -3.04
CA LYS A 211 20.69 -15.65 -3.90
C LYS A 211 22.00 -15.60 -3.12
N PHE A 212 21.96 -15.46 -1.80
CA PHE A 212 23.14 -15.20 -0.98
C PHE A 212 23.37 -16.33 0.04
N CYS A 213 24.59 -16.44 0.56
CA CYS A 213 24.80 -17.20 1.79
C CYS A 213 24.28 -16.37 2.99
N HIS A 214 24.08 -17.03 4.14
CA HIS A 214 23.53 -16.41 5.35
C HIS A 214 24.24 -15.10 5.74
N ASP A 215 25.58 -15.09 5.75
CA ASP A 215 26.37 -13.91 6.13
C ASP A 215 26.17 -12.72 5.18
N HIS A 216 26.04 -12.98 3.88
CA HIS A 216 25.83 -11.92 2.89
C HIS A 216 24.36 -11.47 2.86
N PHE A 217 23.41 -12.35 3.15
CA PHE A 217 22.01 -11.98 3.31
C PHE A 217 21.81 -11.06 4.51
N LEU A 218 22.43 -11.35 5.67
CA LEU A 218 22.32 -10.48 6.85
C LEU A 218 22.96 -9.10 6.67
N LYS A 219 23.96 -9.00 5.78
CA LYS A 219 24.58 -7.73 5.40
C LYS A 219 23.89 -7.07 4.21
N TRP A 220 22.96 -7.76 3.57
CA TRP A 220 22.22 -7.21 2.46
C TRP A 220 21.34 -6.08 2.98
N THR A 221 21.62 -4.89 2.48
CA THR A 221 20.71 -3.76 2.57
C THR A 221 19.86 -3.77 1.30
N PRO A 222 18.56 -3.42 1.38
CA PRO A 222 17.84 -3.05 0.17
C PRO A 222 18.62 -1.90 -0.45
N ASP A 223 19.40 -2.19 -1.48
CA ASP A 223 20.08 -1.16 -2.25
C ASP A 223 18.98 -0.21 -2.68
N LEU A 224 18.96 0.98 -2.07
CA LEU A 224 18.23 2.10 -2.63
C LEU A 224 18.73 2.15 -4.08
N LEU A 225 17.83 2.21 -5.06
CA LEU A 225 18.19 2.13 -6.49
C LEU A 225 19.31 3.11 -6.93
N GLY A 226 19.70 4.07 -6.06
CA GLY A 226 20.90 4.89 -6.22
C GLY A 226 22.24 4.15 -6.07
N GLU A 227 22.34 3.04 -5.33
CA GLU A 227 23.64 2.39 -5.04
C GLU A 227 24.00 1.29 -6.06
N ASP A 228 23.02 0.49 -6.51
CA ASP A 228 23.24 -0.50 -7.59
C ASP A 228 23.23 0.19 -8.97
N LYS A 229 24.41 0.68 -9.37
CA LYS A 229 24.65 1.26 -10.70
C LYS A 229 24.21 0.33 -11.84
N THR A 230 24.26 -0.98 -11.66
CA THR A 230 23.86 -1.97 -12.68
C THR A 230 22.34 -2.01 -12.80
N ALA A 231 21.61 -2.13 -11.68
CA ALA A 231 20.15 -2.03 -11.67
C ALA A 231 19.67 -0.72 -12.30
N ARG A 232 20.30 0.40 -11.93
CA ARG A 232 19.93 1.70 -12.48
C ARG A 232 20.14 1.77 -13.99
N THR A 233 21.26 1.24 -14.49
CA THR A 233 21.54 1.18 -15.94
C THR A 233 20.53 0.29 -16.66
N GLU A 234 20.19 -0.86 -16.08
CA GLU A 234 19.16 -1.76 -16.61
C GLU A 234 17.79 -1.07 -16.66
N LEU A 235 17.38 -0.38 -15.59
CA LEU A 235 16.14 0.39 -15.53
C LEU A 235 16.12 1.53 -16.54
N LEU A 236 17.22 2.25 -16.72
CA LEU A 236 17.34 3.31 -17.74
C LEU A 236 17.13 2.72 -19.13
N SER A 237 17.79 1.62 -19.45
CA SER A 237 17.63 0.94 -20.74
C SER A 237 16.20 0.44 -20.98
N LEU A 238 15.57 -0.14 -19.95
CA LEU A 238 14.16 -0.55 -20.03
C LEU A 238 13.23 0.64 -20.22
N PHE A 239 13.47 1.74 -19.52
CA PHE A 239 12.66 2.93 -19.62
C PHE A 239 12.84 3.65 -20.96
N GLU A 240 14.06 3.71 -21.50
CA GLU A 240 14.33 4.15 -22.87
C GLU A 240 13.55 3.31 -23.89
N LYS A 241 13.53 1.99 -23.72
CA LYS A 241 12.73 1.09 -24.56
C LYS A 241 11.23 1.37 -24.40
N ALA A 242 10.72 1.54 -23.18
CA ALA A 242 9.31 1.85 -22.90
C ALA A 242 8.89 3.17 -23.55
N THR A 243 9.77 4.16 -23.50
CA THR A 243 9.55 5.51 -24.04
C THR A 243 9.89 5.61 -25.53
N SER A 244 10.50 4.61 -26.16
CA SER A 244 10.76 4.61 -27.61
C SER A 244 9.50 4.67 -28.48
N LYS A 245 8.34 4.33 -27.89
CA LYS A 245 7.02 4.43 -28.52
C LYS A 245 6.28 5.65 -27.99
N GLN A 246 5.36 6.18 -28.79
CA GLN A 246 4.40 7.18 -28.31
C GLN A 246 3.55 6.57 -27.20
N TRP A 247 3.39 7.31 -26.11
CA TRP A 247 2.47 6.96 -25.03
C TRP A 247 1.08 7.53 -25.32
N HIS A 248 0.08 6.99 -24.67
CA HIS A 248 -1.30 7.48 -24.81
C HIS A 248 -1.94 7.59 -23.43
N PRO A 249 -2.70 8.66 -23.16
CA PRO A 249 -3.54 8.71 -21.97
C PRO A 249 -4.53 7.54 -22.03
N LYS A 250 -4.73 6.90 -20.88
CA LYS A 250 -5.65 5.77 -20.69
C LYS A 250 -6.99 6.21 -20.16
N THR A 251 -7.02 7.36 -19.48
CA THR A 251 -8.25 7.98 -18.96
C THR A 251 -8.58 9.27 -19.71
N ASP A 252 -9.88 9.59 -19.75
CA ASP A 252 -10.37 10.85 -20.30
C ASP A 252 -9.86 12.07 -19.50
N PHE A 253 -9.67 11.90 -18.19
CA PHE A 253 -9.07 12.93 -17.34
C PHE A 253 -7.66 13.28 -17.77
N MET A 254 -6.80 12.28 -17.97
CA MET A 254 -5.44 12.55 -18.40
C MET A 254 -5.40 13.15 -19.81
N ALA A 255 -6.29 12.72 -20.71
CA ALA A 255 -6.43 13.33 -22.03
C ALA A 255 -6.86 14.82 -21.94
N LYS A 256 -7.81 15.15 -21.07
CA LYS A 256 -8.25 16.54 -20.81
C LYS A 256 -7.11 17.39 -20.23
N ILE A 257 -6.35 16.87 -19.27
CA ILE A 257 -5.19 17.56 -18.69
C ILE A 257 -4.14 17.85 -19.77
N ILE A 258 -3.78 16.85 -20.58
CA ILE A 258 -2.82 17.01 -21.70
C ILE A 258 -3.29 18.10 -22.66
N LYS A 259 -4.55 18.03 -23.12
CA LYS A 259 -5.11 19.04 -24.02
C LYS A 259 -5.06 20.44 -23.41
N GLY A 260 -5.32 20.56 -22.11
CA GLY A 260 -5.17 21.80 -21.36
C GLY A 260 -3.72 22.32 -21.39
N MET A 261 -2.74 21.44 -21.17
CA MET A 261 -1.32 21.81 -21.13
C MET A 261 -0.80 22.26 -22.50
N GLU A 262 -1.35 21.68 -23.58
CA GLU A 262 -1.01 22.04 -24.96
C GLU A 262 -1.67 23.34 -25.40
N SER A 263 -2.91 23.60 -24.97
CA SER A 263 -3.69 24.78 -25.36
C SER A 263 -3.27 26.01 -24.56
N ASN A 264 -3.10 25.84 -23.25
CA ASN A 264 -2.80 26.88 -22.29
C ASN A 264 -1.46 26.54 -21.65
N GLY A 265 -0.40 27.25 -22.04
CA GLY A 265 0.95 27.02 -21.50
C GLY A 265 1.06 27.17 -19.97
N ASN A 266 0.00 27.65 -19.29
CA ASN A 266 -0.12 27.70 -17.85
C ASN A 266 -1.56 27.40 -17.40
N ILE A 267 -1.83 26.16 -16.98
CA ILE A 267 -3.10 25.80 -16.32
C ILE A 267 -3.02 26.25 -14.86
N PRO A 268 -3.99 27.04 -14.35
CA PRO A 268 -3.98 27.46 -12.96
C PRO A 268 -4.30 26.30 -12.00
N ALA A 269 -3.83 26.41 -10.76
CA ALA A 269 -4.08 25.42 -9.70
C ALA A 269 -5.58 25.24 -9.38
N SER A 270 -6.42 26.24 -9.70
CA SER A 270 -7.88 26.15 -9.58
C SER A 270 -8.50 25.12 -10.53
N GLU A 271 -7.83 24.81 -11.65
CA GLU A 271 -8.28 23.82 -12.63
C GLU A 271 -7.64 22.45 -12.41
N VAL A 272 -6.31 22.40 -12.26
CA VAL A 272 -5.56 21.15 -12.05
C VAL A 272 -4.47 21.36 -10.99
N VAL A 273 -4.43 20.49 -9.98
CA VAL A 273 -3.45 20.53 -8.89
C VAL A 273 -2.88 19.15 -8.59
N ASN A 274 -1.58 19.08 -8.29
CA ASN A 274 -0.91 17.87 -7.84
C ASN A 274 -1.03 17.78 -6.32
N ILE A 275 -1.38 16.61 -5.81
CA ILE A 275 -1.54 16.35 -4.37
C ILE A 275 -0.67 15.19 -3.94
N ASP A 276 -0.13 15.33 -2.73
CA ASP A 276 0.42 14.25 -1.93
C ASP A 276 0.14 14.56 -0.45
N LEU A 277 0.00 13.52 0.38
CA LEU A 277 -0.22 13.64 1.82
C LEU A 277 0.78 12.77 2.59
N GLU A 278 1.23 13.29 3.73
CA GLU A 278 1.73 12.43 4.81
C GLU A 278 0.59 12.15 5.78
N PHE A 279 0.36 10.89 6.12
CA PHE A 279 -0.73 10.49 7.00
C PHE A 279 -0.36 9.32 7.92
N GLY A 280 -1.04 9.24 9.06
CA GLY A 280 -0.93 8.12 9.97
C GLY A 280 -1.57 6.88 9.37
N VAL A 281 -0.79 5.87 8.97
CA VAL A 281 -1.31 4.65 8.30
C VAL A 281 -2.42 3.94 9.10
N ARG A 282 -2.39 4.04 10.44
CA ARG A 282 -3.40 3.42 11.32
C ARG A 282 -4.58 4.34 11.64
N SER A 283 -4.29 5.59 11.99
CA SER A 283 -5.31 6.58 12.38
C SER A 283 -6.02 7.18 11.18
N ARG A 284 -5.41 7.10 9.98
CA ARG A 284 -5.75 7.86 8.78
C ARG A 284 -5.72 9.37 8.99
N GLU A 285 -5.12 9.82 10.08
CA GLU A 285 -4.93 11.23 10.34
C GLU A 285 -4.05 11.82 9.25
N VAL A 286 -4.56 12.80 8.52
CA VAL A 286 -3.76 13.65 7.64
C VAL A 286 -2.80 14.44 8.53
N LEU A 287 -1.49 14.35 8.30
CA LEU A 287 -0.44 14.99 9.12
C LEU A 287 0.21 16.16 8.39
N GLN A 288 0.41 16.02 7.08
CA GLN A 288 0.95 17.05 6.19
C GLN A 288 0.17 17.05 4.88
N ILE A 289 -0.09 18.25 4.35
CA ILE A 289 -0.69 18.46 3.03
C ILE A 289 0.33 19.16 2.15
N GLY A 290 0.56 18.60 0.95
CA GLY A 290 1.37 19.19 -0.09
C GLY A 290 0.59 19.33 -1.39
N LEU A 291 0.43 20.57 -1.85
CA LEU A 291 -0.18 20.87 -3.15
C LEU A 291 0.80 21.66 -4.02
N ALA A 292 0.91 21.28 -5.28
CA ALA A 292 1.69 22.01 -6.28
C ALA A 292 0.90 22.17 -7.58
N ASP A 293 1.05 23.32 -8.25
CA ASP A 293 0.49 23.50 -9.60
C ASP A 293 1.22 22.61 -10.62
N LEU A 294 0.74 22.56 -11.86
CA LEU A 294 1.37 21.76 -12.93
C LEU A 294 2.79 22.23 -13.31
N GLN A 295 3.21 23.41 -12.86
CA GLN A 295 4.57 23.91 -13.04
C GLN A 295 5.49 23.54 -11.86
N GLY A 296 4.97 22.85 -10.84
CA GLY A 296 5.70 22.48 -9.63
C GLY A 296 5.89 23.64 -8.66
N LYS A 297 5.15 24.75 -8.81
CA LYS A 297 5.13 25.80 -7.80
C LYS A 297 4.26 25.33 -6.63
N GLY A 298 4.80 25.43 -5.42
CA GLY A 298 4.03 25.11 -4.22
C GLY A 298 2.84 26.04 -4.05
N VAL A 299 1.69 25.44 -3.80
CA VAL A 299 0.39 26.09 -3.65
C VAL A 299 -0.06 26.04 -2.19
N LEU A 300 0.11 24.90 -1.54
CA LEU A 300 -0.15 24.70 -0.11
C LEU A 300 0.89 23.72 0.45
N ASP A 301 1.51 24.08 1.58
CA ASP A 301 2.40 23.20 2.31
C ASP A 301 2.25 23.48 3.80
N CYS A 302 1.55 22.59 4.47
CA CYS A 302 1.25 22.75 5.89
C CYS A 302 1.21 21.42 6.62
N LEU A 303 1.53 21.48 7.91
CA LEU A 303 1.11 20.46 8.87
C LEU A 303 -0.35 20.72 9.24
N THR A 304 -1.09 19.66 9.52
CA THR A 304 -2.48 19.77 9.98
C THR A 304 -2.53 19.82 11.52
N ARG A 305 -3.57 20.48 12.02
CA ARG A 305 -4.00 20.40 13.42
C ARG A 305 -5.52 20.38 13.46
N TYR A 306 -6.10 19.63 14.40
CA TYR A 306 -7.54 19.64 14.60
C TYR A 306 -7.97 20.94 15.29
N SER A 307 -9.19 21.38 15.02
CA SER A 307 -9.80 22.50 15.72
C SER A 307 -10.09 22.15 17.18
N GLU A 308 -10.20 23.17 18.03
CA GLU A 308 -10.52 22.97 19.44
C GLU A 308 -11.86 22.23 19.60
N GLY A 309 -11.88 21.19 20.45
CA GLY A 309 -13.05 20.35 20.67
C GLY A 309 -13.16 19.13 19.75
N ILE A 310 -12.39 19.06 18.65
CA ILE A 310 -12.37 17.87 17.78
C ILE A 310 -11.29 16.89 18.27
N ILE A 311 -11.69 15.65 18.52
CA ILE A 311 -10.79 14.58 18.97
C ILE A 311 -10.12 13.97 17.74
N ALA A 312 -8.82 14.22 17.57
CA ALA A 312 -8.05 13.61 16.49
C ALA A 312 -8.16 12.07 16.54
N PRO A 313 -8.29 11.36 15.39
CA PRO A 313 -8.35 9.91 15.35
C PRO A 313 -7.17 9.22 16.04
N SER A 314 -5.98 9.83 16.01
CA SER A 314 -4.78 9.34 16.72
C SER A 314 -4.85 9.47 18.24
N SER A 315 -5.69 10.37 18.77
CA SER A 315 -5.91 10.55 20.20
C SER A 315 -6.92 9.56 20.78
N SER A 316 -7.73 8.92 19.92
CA SER A 316 -8.54 7.78 20.33
C SER A 316 -7.61 6.65 20.79
N ARG A 317 -7.93 5.99 21.92
CA ARG A 317 -7.16 4.85 22.40
C ARG A 317 -7.28 3.72 21.38
N LEU A 318 -6.38 3.70 20.40
CA LEU A 318 -6.29 2.58 19.48
C LEU A 318 -6.02 1.33 20.33
N PRO A 319 -6.79 0.25 20.14
CA PRO A 319 -6.73 -0.92 21.02
C PRO A 319 -5.40 -1.72 20.90
N THR A 320 -4.44 -1.26 20.10
CA THR A 320 -3.04 -1.74 20.17
C THR A 320 -2.08 -0.59 19.92
N PRO A 321 -0.99 -0.50 20.69
CA PRO A 321 0.07 0.48 20.47
C PRO A 321 0.53 0.48 19.01
N ALA A 322 0.75 1.66 18.44
CA ALA A 322 1.43 1.80 17.16
C ALA A 322 2.80 1.10 17.23
N SER A 323 3.21 0.46 16.14
CA SER A 323 4.56 -0.09 16.08
C SER A 323 5.57 1.06 16.12
N TRP A 324 6.77 0.81 16.65
CA TRP A 324 7.81 1.84 16.75
C TRP A 324 8.12 2.53 15.40
N PRO A 325 8.18 1.84 14.24
CA PRO A 325 8.37 2.50 12.95
C PRO A 325 7.26 3.49 12.58
N LEU A 326 6.00 3.16 12.88
CA LEU A 326 4.86 4.05 12.60
C LEU A 326 4.92 5.30 13.48
N MET A 327 5.16 5.14 14.78
CA MET A 327 5.32 6.27 15.70
C MET A 327 6.51 7.16 15.30
N ASN A 328 7.59 6.55 14.81
CA ASN A 328 8.75 7.30 14.35
C ASN A 328 8.45 8.08 13.07
N HIS A 329 7.71 7.49 12.13
CA HIS A 329 7.26 8.19 10.92
C HIS A 329 6.40 9.41 11.27
N GLU A 330 5.33 9.25 12.06
CA GLU A 330 4.47 10.37 12.46
C GLU A 330 5.25 11.47 13.17
N ARG A 331 6.16 11.07 14.08
CA ARG A 331 7.05 12.02 14.78
C ARG A 331 7.96 12.77 13.81
N ASN A 332 8.49 12.10 12.79
CA ASN A 332 9.36 12.72 11.79
C ASN A 332 8.57 13.71 10.94
N VAL A 333 7.38 13.35 10.48
CA VAL A 333 6.48 14.24 9.72
C VAL A 333 6.16 15.50 10.53
N ARG A 334 5.76 15.36 11.80
CA ARG A 334 5.45 16.51 12.68
C ARG A 334 6.65 17.41 12.99
N ARG A 335 7.87 16.99 12.68
CA ARG A 335 9.10 17.79 12.84
C ARG A 335 9.51 18.50 11.55
N LEU A 336 8.83 18.22 10.43
CA LEU A 336 9.10 18.90 9.17
C LEU A 336 8.74 20.38 9.28
N SER A 337 9.54 21.22 8.61
CA SER A 337 9.23 22.64 8.46
C SER A 337 8.49 22.83 7.14
N THR A 338 7.33 23.46 7.21
CA THR A 338 6.45 23.68 6.06
C THR A 338 6.31 25.17 5.76
N GLN A 339 6.05 25.53 4.51
CA GLN A 339 5.96 26.94 4.09
C GLN A 339 4.82 27.71 4.76
N ASN A 340 3.73 27.03 5.10
CA ASN A 340 2.56 27.62 5.75
C ASN A 340 2.43 27.25 7.24
N GLY A 341 3.43 26.57 7.82
CA GLY A 341 3.38 26.14 9.21
C GLY A 341 2.29 25.10 9.48
N SER A 342 1.65 25.19 10.65
CA SER A 342 0.53 24.33 11.03
C SER A 342 -0.81 25.04 10.86
N LEU A 343 -1.74 24.44 10.12
CA LEU A 343 -3.06 25.00 9.82
C LEU A 343 -4.17 24.07 10.29
N ASN A 344 -5.27 24.65 10.76
CA ASN A 344 -6.52 23.92 11.00
C ASN A 344 -7.40 23.85 9.74
N ALA A 345 -8.51 23.11 9.81
CA ALA A 345 -9.39 22.91 8.66
C ALA A 345 -9.93 24.23 8.10
N LYS A 346 -10.39 25.15 8.96
CA LYS A 346 -10.86 26.49 8.55
C LYS A 346 -9.80 27.28 7.78
N GLU A 347 -8.57 27.27 8.26
CA GLU A 347 -7.44 27.95 7.62
C GLU A 347 -7.08 27.32 6.27
N ILE A 348 -7.14 25.99 6.17
CA ILE A 348 -6.93 25.23 4.93
C ILE A 348 -8.03 25.55 3.91
N VAL A 349 -9.31 25.47 4.30
CA VAL A 349 -10.45 25.78 3.42
C VAL A 349 -10.35 27.20 2.86
N ARG A 350 -10.04 28.19 3.71
CA ARG A 350 -9.82 29.57 3.26
C ARG A 350 -8.69 29.64 2.22
N LYS A 351 -7.57 28.96 2.44
CA LYS A 351 -6.47 28.92 1.47
C LYS A 351 -6.89 28.27 0.16
N LEU A 352 -7.57 27.13 0.20
CA LEU A 352 -8.08 26.46 -1.00
C LEU A 352 -8.99 27.40 -1.80
N GLN A 353 -9.88 28.12 -1.14
CA GLN A 353 -10.75 29.13 -1.75
C GLN A 353 -9.96 30.31 -2.34
N GLU A 354 -8.96 30.84 -1.63
CA GLU A 354 -8.08 31.91 -2.13
C GLU A 354 -7.32 31.50 -3.40
N ILE A 355 -6.97 30.22 -3.52
CA ILE A 355 -6.32 29.65 -4.72
C ILE A 355 -7.34 29.40 -5.85
N GLY A 356 -8.63 29.31 -5.51
CA GLY A 356 -9.71 28.95 -6.43
C GLY A 356 -9.90 27.44 -6.59
N ILE A 357 -9.34 26.62 -5.69
CA ILE A 357 -9.61 25.18 -5.63
C ILE A 357 -11.05 24.97 -5.15
N SER A 358 -11.79 24.11 -5.83
CA SER A 358 -13.22 23.85 -5.60
C SER A 358 -13.57 22.40 -5.91
N ASN A 359 -14.84 22.03 -5.74
CA ASN A 359 -15.40 20.75 -6.16
C ASN A 359 -15.39 20.49 -7.69
N LYS A 360 -14.86 21.42 -8.50
CA LYS A 360 -14.65 21.23 -9.95
C LYS A 360 -13.19 21.07 -10.33
N THR A 361 -12.26 21.29 -9.40
CA THR A 361 -10.82 21.14 -9.63
C THR A 361 -10.48 19.67 -9.90
N ILE A 362 -9.51 19.41 -10.78
CA ILE A 362 -8.98 18.07 -11.02
C ILE A 362 -7.72 17.88 -10.18
N PHE A 363 -7.65 16.76 -9.47
CA PHE A 363 -6.49 16.38 -8.68
C PHE A 363 -5.64 15.34 -9.43
N LEU A 364 -4.32 15.48 -9.37
CA LEU A 364 -3.37 14.49 -9.86
C LEU A 364 -2.61 13.89 -8.68
N SER A 365 -2.57 12.56 -8.57
CA SER A 365 -1.84 11.83 -7.50
C SER A 365 -0.94 10.73 -8.08
N TRP A 366 0.17 10.44 -7.40
CA TRP A 366 1.07 9.31 -7.68
C TRP A 366 0.74 8.10 -6.80
N ALA A 367 -0.50 7.62 -6.89
CA ALA A 367 -0.97 6.52 -6.07
C ALA A 367 -1.68 5.44 -6.89
N ASP A 368 -1.77 4.24 -6.29
CA ASP A 368 -2.53 3.14 -6.88
C ASP A 368 -4.04 3.28 -6.69
N TRP A 369 -4.44 4.09 -5.72
CA TRP A 369 -5.81 4.38 -5.37
C TRP A 369 -5.88 5.79 -4.77
N GLY A 370 -7.06 6.41 -4.76
CA GLY A 370 -7.26 7.83 -4.44
C GLY A 370 -7.24 8.20 -2.97
N PHE A 371 -6.38 7.58 -2.17
CA PHE A 371 -6.36 7.80 -0.72
C PHE A 371 -5.98 9.24 -0.35
N ASP A 372 -5.12 9.92 -1.12
CA ASP A 372 -4.73 11.31 -0.82
C ASP A 372 -5.96 12.23 -0.78
N LEU A 373 -6.71 12.27 -1.87
CA LEU A 373 -7.90 13.12 -1.97
C LEU A 373 -9.01 12.65 -1.03
N SER A 374 -9.23 11.33 -0.93
CA SER A 374 -10.23 10.76 -0.03
C SER A 374 -9.95 11.11 1.43
N TYR A 375 -8.72 10.95 1.92
CA TYR A 375 -8.39 11.25 3.32
C TYR A 375 -8.43 12.73 3.63
N LEU A 376 -8.01 13.60 2.70
CA LEU A 376 -8.14 15.05 2.91
C LEU A 376 -9.62 15.47 3.00
N ARG A 377 -10.48 14.91 2.14
CA ARG A 377 -11.92 15.18 2.15
C ARG A 377 -12.59 14.66 3.41
N ASP A 378 -12.33 13.39 3.79
CA ASP A 378 -12.85 12.79 5.03
C ASP A 378 -12.44 13.67 6.24
N TRP A 379 -11.17 14.08 6.31
CA TRP A 379 -10.67 14.94 7.37
C TRP A 379 -11.37 16.31 7.43
N LEU A 380 -11.59 16.96 6.28
CA LEU A 380 -12.32 18.23 6.23
C LEU A 380 -13.78 18.07 6.66
N GLN A 381 -14.43 16.96 6.29
CA GLN A 381 -15.80 16.65 6.69
C GLN A 381 -15.93 16.40 8.18
N GLU A 382 -14.98 15.68 8.80
CA GLU A 382 -14.91 15.50 10.26
C GLU A 382 -14.79 16.83 11.01
N GLU A 383 -14.18 17.84 10.39
CA GLU A 383 -14.06 19.21 10.89
C GLU A 383 -15.27 20.11 10.53
N GLY A 384 -16.32 19.55 9.93
CA GLY A 384 -17.56 20.24 9.58
C GLY A 384 -17.53 21.00 8.25
N PHE A 385 -16.52 20.77 7.40
CA PHE A 385 -16.39 21.39 6.08
C PHE A 385 -16.75 20.40 4.97
N HIS A 386 -18.02 20.45 4.55
CA HIS A 386 -18.55 19.64 3.46
C HIS A 386 -18.34 20.30 2.09
N ASP A 387 -18.31 19.49 1.03
CA ASP A 387 -18.30 19.92 -0.38
C ASP A 387 -17.19 20.90 -0.80
N VAL A 388 -16.09 20.96 -0.03
CA VAL A 388 -14.92 21.80 -0.35
C VAL A 388 -14.11 21.21 -1.51
N LEU A 389 -13.94 19.89 -1.50
CA LEU A 389 -13.13 19.13 -2.45
C LEU A 389 -14.03 18.26 -3.32
N PRO A 390 -13.62 17.97 -4.57
CA PRO A 390 -14.40 17.11 -5.44
C PRO A 390 -14.38 15.66 -4.96
N GLY A 391 -15.24 14.83 -5.54
CA GLY A 391 -15.15 13.38 -5.36
C GLY A 391 -14.00 12.74 -6.16
N ASP A 392 -13.93 11.41 -6.07
CA ASP A 392 -12.90 10.62 -6.78
C ASP A 392 -13.09 10.68 -8.30
N GLU A 393 -14.27 11.07 -8.77
CA GLU A 393 -14.52 11.33 -10.18
C GLU A 393 -13.60 12.42 -10.74
N ASN A 394 -13.09 13.37 -9.95
CA ASN A 394 -12.14 14.38 -10.43
C ASN A 394 -10.67 14.03 -10.09
N LEU A 395 -10.37 12.76 -9.81
CA LEU A 395 -9.02 12.31 -9.49
C LEU A 395 -8.38 11.57 -10.66
N CYS A 396 -7.22 12.03 -11.09
CA CYS A 396 -6.37 11.34 -12.06
C CYS A 396 -5.19 10.66 -11.33
N LEU A 397 -5.06 9.34 -11.51
CA LEU A 397 -3.98 8.54 -10.91
C LEU A 397 -2.85 8.35 -11.92
N LEU A 398 -1.88 9.26 -11.91
CA LEU A 398 -0.78 9.28 -12.89
C LEU A 398 0.08 8.00 -12.85
N LEU A 399 0.16 7.34 -11.69
CA LEU A 399 0.85 6.06 -11.56
C LEU A 399 0.25 4.97 -12.47
N GLN A 400 -1.08 4.93 -12.63
CA GLN A 400 -1.73 3.96 -13.52
C GLN A 400 -1.45 4.27 -14.99
N GLU A 401 -1.47 5.55 -15.36
CA GLU A 401 -1.14 6.02 -16.70
C GLU A 401 0.28 5.59 -17.13
N PHE A 402 1.26 5.74 -16.22
CA PHE A 402 2.62 5.23 -16.42
C PHE A 402 2.63 3.70 -16.52
N ARG A 403 2.01 3.03 -15.56
CA ARG A 403 2.01 1.57 -15.49
C ARG A 403 1.47 0.92 -16.76
N ASP A 404 0.36 1.42 -17.27
CA ASP A 404 -0.26 0.87 -18.47
C ASP A 404 0.57 1.08 -19.72
N ASN A 405 1.20 2.25 -19.86
CA ASN A 405 2.09 2.50 -20.99
C ASN A 405 3.39 1.68 -20.91
N VAL A 406 3.99 1.53 -19.73
CA VAL A 406 5.16 0.68 -19.52
C VAL A 406 4.81 -0.79 -19.78
N LYS A 407 3.71 -1.30 -19.20
CA LYS A 407 3.23 -2.66 -19.40
C LYS A 407 2.93 -2.96 -20.86
N ARG A 408 2.32 -2.02 -21.59
CA ARG A 408 2.03 -2.16 -23.02
C ARG A 408 3.28 -2.37 -23.86
N VAL A 409 4.37 -1.67 -23.55
CA VAL A 409 5.60 -1.69 -24.37
C VAL A 409 6.57 -2.78 -23.92
N LEU A 410 6.69 -3.02 -22.61
CA LEU A 410 7.67 -3.96 -22.04
C LEU A 410 7.08 -5.30 -21.59
N GLY A 411 5.76 -5.40 -21.45
CA GLY A 411 5.08 -6.53 -20.80
C GLY A 411 4.98 -6.39 -19.27
N PRO A 412 4.28 -7.31 -18.59
CA PRO A 412 4.04 -7.26 -17.15
C PRO A 412 5.25 -7.63 -16.29
N THR A 413 6.23 -8.33 -16.84
CA THR A 413 7.42 -8.83 -16.13
C THR A 413 8.67 -8.44 -16.92
N CYS A 414 9.19 -7.23 -16.70
CA CYS A 414 10.24 -6.63 -17.52
C CYS A 414 11.53 -6.29 -16.79
N PHE A 415 11.57 -6.34 -15.45
CA PHE A 415 12.77 -6.03 -14.66
C PHE A 415 13.05 -7.15 -13.67
N ARG A 416 14.13 -7.90 -13.91
CA ARG A 416 14.58 -9.04 -13.08
C ARG A 416 13.44 -10.01 -12.68
N GLY A 417 12.59 -10.37 -13.64
CA GLY A 417 11.43 -11.26 -13.43
C GLY A 417 10.20 -10.59 -12.82
N GLY A 418 10.30 -9.33 -12.38
CA GLY A 418 9.22 -8.54 -11.80
C GLY A 418 8.70 -7.41 -12.70
N ARG A 419 7.76 -6.65 -12.17
CA ARG A 419 7.21 -5.43 -12.80
C ARG A 419 8.28 -4.32 -12.81
N PHE A 420 8.14 -3.37 -13.73
CA PHE A 420 8.93 -2.15 -13.68
C PHE A 420 8.66 -1.39 -12.36
N PRO A 421 9.69 -0.99 -11.59
CA PRO A 421 9.50 -0.26 -10.35
C PRO A 421 9.01 1.16 -10.64
N LEU A 422 7.79 1.46 -10.20
CA LEU A 422 7.13 2.76 -10.41
C LEU A 422 6.94 3.55 -9.11
N SER A 423 7.74 3.29 -8.07
CA SER A 423 7.72 4.20 -6.91
C SER A 423 8.19 5.58 -7.35
N LEU A 424 7.62 6.63 -6.76
CA LEU A 424 7.96 8.01 -7.09
C LEU A 424 9.48 8.24 -6.97
N SER A 425 10.04 7.79 -5.85
CA SER A 425 11.49 7.84 -5.57
C SER A 425 12.36 7.15 -6.63
N ALA A 426 11.88 6.06 -7.25
CA ALA A 426 12.62 5.33 -8.28
C ALA A 426 12.53 6.05 -9.63
N VAL A 427 11.31 6.39 -10.05
CA VAL A 427 11.04 7.01 -11.35
C VAL A 427 11.61 8.42 -11.39
N PHE A 428 11.45 9.21 -10.33
CA PHE A 428 12.01 10.55 -10.26
C PHE A 428 13.53 10.54 -10.36
N LEU A 429 14.19 9.64 -9.62
CA LEU A 429 15.64 9.48 -9.67
C LEU A 429 16.14 9.03 -11.05
N LEU A 430 15.37 8.16 -11.71
CA LEU A 430 15.66 7.66 -13.05
C LEU A 430 15.60 8.79 -14.09
N LEU A 431 14.57 9.63 -14.00
CA LEU A 431 14.26 10.69 -14.94
C LEU A 431 15.15 11.92 -14.75
N PHE A 432 15.29 12.39 -13.51
CA PHE A 432 15.92 13.69 -13.19
C PHE A 432 17.32 13.56 -12.56
N GLY A 433 17.72 12.35 -12.18
CA GLY A 433 19.03 12.08 -11.58
C GLY A 433 19.18 12.54 -10.13
N GLU A 434 20.30 12.19 -9.51
CA GLU A 434 20.60 12.48 -8.09
C GLU A 434 20.85 13.96 -7.82
N ASN A 435 21.29 14.70 -8.83
CA ASN A 435 21.66 16.10 -8.70
C ASN A 435 20.45 17.05 -8.72
N HIS A 436 19.24 16.54 -8.94
CA HIS A 436 18.04 17.37 -8.93
C HIS A 436 17.72 17.81 -7.49
N PRO A 437 17.34 19.08 -7.24
CA PRO A 437 17.09 19.60 -5.88
C PRO A 437 15.98 18.90 -5.09
N LEU A 438 15.09 18.18 -5.77
CA LEU A 438 14.02 17.39 -5.18
C LEU A 438 14.39 15.91 -4.97
N SER A 439 15.48 15.42 -5.56
CA SER A 439 15.87 14.02 -5.46
C SER A 439 16.29 13.67 -4.03
N GLY A 440 15.83 12.51 -3.54
CA GLY A 440 16.13 12.03 -2.19
C GLY A 440 15.40 12.77 -1.06
N ARG A 441 14.49 13.68 -1.39
CA ARG A 441 13.69 14.45 -0.42
C ARG A 441 12.23 13.99 -0.34
N ASN A 442 11.96 12.75 -0.76
CA ASN A 442 10.64 12.13 -0.64
C ASN A 442 10.24 11.97 0.84
N HIS A 443 8.96 11.69 1.09
CA HIS A 443 8.34 11.73 2.42
C HIS A 443 8.19 13.15 2.97
N HIS A 444 7.98 14.09 2.06
CA HIS A 444 7.59 15.46 2.37
C HIS A 444 6.54 15.83 1.34
N ALA A 445 5.28 15.88 1.76
CA ALA A 445 4.12 15.98 0.87
C ALA A 445 4.30 17.03 -0.25
N LEU A 446 4.74 18.26 0.07
CA LEU A 446 4.97 19.26 -0.98
C LEU A 446 6.03 18.83 -2.01
N VAL A 447 7.16 18.28 -1.55
CA VAL A 447 8.23 17.85 -2.45
C VAL A 447 7.72 16.76 -3.38
N ASP A 448 6.97 15.80 -2.86
CA ASP A 448 6.40 14.70 -3.64
C ASP A 448 5.36 15.21 -4.65
N ALA A 449 4.50 16.17 -4.27
CA ALA A 449 3.60 16.87 -5.19
C ALA A 449 4.34 17.67 -6.29
N GLN A 450 5.48 18.28 -5.98
CA GLN A 450 6.33 18.96 -6.96
C GLN A 450 7.03 17.98 -7.91
N GLN A 451 7.51 16.85 -7.40
CA GLN A 451 8.06 15.77 -8.22
C GLN A 451 6.99 15.22 -9.18
N LEU A 452 5.76 15.03 -8.68
CA LEU A 452 4.61 14.62 -9.48
C LEU A 452 4.32 15.60 -10.62
N ALA A 453 4.35 16.91 -10.35
CA ALA A 453 4.17 17.93 -11.39
C ALA A 453 5.18 17.79 -12.54
N LEU A 454 6.46 17.58 -12.20
CA LEU A 454 7.52 17.37 -13.21
C LEU A 454 7.32 16.07 -13.99
N ILE A 455 6.88 14.99 -13.32
CA ILE A 455 6.58 13.72 -13.98
C ILE A 455 5.36 13.85 -14.91
N ALA A 456 4.36 14.64 -14.54
CA ALA A 456 3.20 14.94 -15.39
C ALA A 456 3.61 15.67 -16.68
N GLN A 457 4.55 16.63 -16.60
CA GLN A 457 5.12 17.27 -17.78
C GLN A 457 5.87 16.28 -18.67
N VAL A 458 6.64 15.36 -18.08
CA VAL A 458 7.31 14.28 -18.83
C VAL A 458 6.27 13.38 -19.49
N PHE A 459 5.19 13.01 -18.81
CA PHE A 459 4.13 12.19 -19.39
C PHE A 459 3.49 12.85 -20.62
N ASN A 460 3.19 14.15 -20.53
CA ASN A 460 2.69 14.95 -21.65
C ASN A 460 3.65 14.88 -22.85
N ASP A 461 4.95 15.06 -22.62
CA ASP A 461 5.97 14.95 -23.67
C ASP A 461 6.08 13.53 -24.25
N LEU A 462 5.95 12.50 -23.41
CA LEU A 462 5.96 11.10 -23.85
C LEU A 462 4.74 10.73 -24.71
N CYS A 463 3.62 11.43 -24.53
CA CYS A 463 2.42 11.30 -25.37
C CYS A 463 2.59 11.92 -26.77
N LYS A 464 3.63 12.72 -26.99
CA LYS A 464 3.98 13.22 -28.33
C LYS A 464 4.75 12.17 -29.14
N PRO A 465 4.66 12.20 -30.48
CA PRO A 465 5.52 11.41 -31.34
C PRO A 465 7.00 11.58 -30.97
N PRO A 466 7.85 10.53 -30.98
CA PRO A 466 9.23 10.60 -30.50
C PRO A 466 10.08 11.73 -31.10
N HIS A 467 9.81 12.14 -32.35
CA HIS A 467 10.54 13.20 -33.03
C HIS A 467 10.08 14.62 -32.65
N GLU A 468 8.92 14.77 -32.01
CA GLU A 468 8.34 16.05 -31.55
C GLU A 468 8.65 16.36 -30.08
N ARG A 469 9.29 15.41 -29.38
CA ARG A 469 9.57 15.53 -27.94
C ARG A 469 10.60 16.60 -27.62
N VAL A 470 10.32 17.38 -26.58
CA VAL A 470 11.15 18.50 -26.14
C VAL A 470 11.98 18.12 -24.91
N TYR A 471 11.36 17.46 -23.93
CA TYR A 471 11.97 17.17 -22.64
C TYR A 471 12.71 15.84 -22.66
N TRP A 472 12.09 14.78 -23.20
CA TRP A 472 12.68 13.45 -23.27
C TRP A 472 13.36 13.22 -24.62
N ARG A 473 14.66 13.50 -24.71
CA ARG A 473 15.48 13.19 -25.90
C ARG A 473 16.56 12.18 -25.57
N SER A 474 16.40 10.96 -26.08
CA SER A 474 17.45 9.94 -26.13
C SER A 474 18.19 9.75 -24.78
N SER A 475 17.43 9.53 -23.71
CA SER A 475 17.86 9.22 -22.32
C SER A 475 18.18 10.37 -21.36
N LEU A 476 18.18 11.63 -21.81
CA LEU A 476 18.42 12.78 -20.94
C LEU A 476 17.22 13.73 -20.93
N ILE A 477 16.70 14.03 -19.73
CA ILE A 477 15.74 15.11 -19.55
C ILE A 477 16.46 16.44 -19.71
N LYS A 478 16.05 17.23 -20.71
CA LYS A 478 16.37 18.65 -20.74
C LYS A 478 15.50 19.33 -19.69
N MET A 479 16.10 19.72 -18.57
CA MET A 479 15.39 20.43 -17.51
C MET A 479 14.65 21.65 -18.09
N PRO A 480 13.31 21.75 -17.91
CA PRO A 480 12.59 22.98 -18.21
C PRO A 480 13.16 24.10 -17.33
N GLY A 481 13.88 25.04 -17.93
CA GLY A 481 14.36 26.24 -17.26
C GLY A 481 15.24 25.98 -16.03
N SER A 482 16.48 25.51 -16.23
CA SER A 482 17.51 25.50 -15.19
C SER A 482 17.84 26.94 -14.74
N GLY A 483 16.93 27.55 -13.98
CA GLY A 483 17.20 28.68 -13.13
C GLY A 483 18.34 28.31 -12.20
N LYS A 484 19.18 29.30 -11.90
CA LYS A 484 20.39 29.18 -11.06
C LYS A 484 20.14 28.20 -9.92
N ARG A 485 21.01 27.18 -9.82
CA ARG A 485 21.10 26.23 -8.69
C ARG A 485 20.61 26.90 -7.41
N GLN A 486 19.61 26.34 -6.74
CA GLN A 486 19.35 26.71 -5.35
C GLN A 486 20.69 26.61 -4.61
N ARG A 487 21.03 27.68 -3.90
CA ARG A 487 22.25 27.73 -3.10
C ARG A 487 22.28 26.51 -2.17
N PRO A 488 23.43 25.83 -2.04
CA PRO A 488 23.54 24.67 -1.17
C PRO A 488 22.98 24.98 0.22
N LEU A 489 22.38 23.99 0.89
CA LEU A 489 21.79 24.18 2.23
C LEU A 489 22.85 24.71 3.23
N GLU A 490 24.14 24.42 2.96
CA GLU A 490 25.30 24.94 3.70
C GLU A 490 25.44 26.48 3.65
N GLU A 491 24.83 27.18 2.68
CA GLU A 491 24.79 28.65 2.65
C GLU A 491 23.72 29.24 3.59
N PHE A 492 22.70 28.47 3.96
CA PHE A 492 21.63 28.92 4.88
C PHE A 492 21.97 28.69 6.35
N PHE A 493 22.92 27.80 6.63
CA PHE A 493 23.49 27.62 7.95
C PHE A 493 24.89 28.24 7.95
N PRO A 494 25.06 29.53 8.31
CA PRO A 494 26.38 30.09 8.52
C PRO A 494 27.05 29.17 9.54
N SER A 495 28.13 28.54 9.09
CA SER A 495 28.92 27.57 9.83
C SER A 495 28.99 27.98 11.29
N PHE A 496 28.48 27.13 12.18
CA PHE A 496 28.84 27.20 13.60
C PHE A 496 30.35 27.04 13.63
N SER A 497 31.03 28.18 13.61
CA SER A 497 32.45 28.36 13.77
C SER A 497 32.83 27.62 15.04
N SER A 498 33.33 26.40 14.87
CA SER A 498 34.03 25.64 15.88
C SER A 498 35.42 26.26 16.10
N ASN A 499 35.44 27.54 16.48
CA ASN A 499 36.60 28.22 17.04
C ASN A 499 36.43 28.31 18.55
N LYS A 500 36.71 27.20 19.25
CA LYS A 500 37.09 27.23 20.66
C LYS A 500 37.83 25.95 21.05
N LYS A 501 39.11 25.89 20.67
CA LYS A 501 40.15 25.29 21.53
C LYS A 501 41.52 25.78 21.10
N ALA A 502 41.93 26.89 21.70
CA ALA A 502 43.33 27.25 21.81
C ALA A 502 43.60 27.61 23.29
N ARG A 503 44.71 27.05 23.78
CA ARG A 503 45.51 27.44 24.95
C ARG A 503 44.99 27.10 26.35
N LEU A 504 45.59 26.07 26.92
CA LEU A 504 46.24 26.05 28.25
C LEU A 504 47.43 25.08 28.08
N SER A 505 48.62 25.63 27.80
CA SER A 505 49.68 25.96 28.77
C SER A 505 50.62 24.77 29.00
N SER A 506 51.79 24.91 28.39
CA SER A 506 53.07 24.38 28.85
C SER A 506 53.26 24.62 30.34
N ASP A 507 53.73 23.60 31.08
CA ASP A 507 54.85 23.70 32.02
C ASP A 507 55.13 22.32 32.62
N GLY A 508 56.42 21.96 32.73
CA GLY A 508 56.86 20.84 33.56
C GLY A 508 58.00 20.00 33.02
N SER A 509 59.18 20.59 32.83
CA SER A 509 60.46 19.87 32.92
C SER A 509 61.05 20.12 34.31
N SER A 510 61.17 19.08 35.13
CA SER A 510 62.16 18.86 36.19
C SER A 510 62.07 17.41 36.64
#